data_AF-S4P8U8-F1
#
_entry.id   AF-S4P8U8-F1
#
_cell.length_a   1.000
_cell.length_b   1.000
_cell.length_c   1.000
_cell.angle_alpha   90.00
_cell.angle_beta   90.00
_cell.angle_gamma   90.00
#
_symmetry.space_group_name_H-M   'P 1'
#
loop_
_entity.id
_entity.type
_entity.pdbx_description
1 polymer ?
#
loop_
_entity_poly.entity_id
_entity_poly.type
_entity_poly.pdbx_seq_one_letter_code
_entity_poly.pdbx_strand_id
1 'polypeptide(L)'
;MKDESNSPKGEPQKEIIPSLLDAFDFLKSVKDDLKVSGGLKIISRLQESENEKNLQYTLKRLVRSLGANVPEMRIGHFATLVSMLTKFNQITVPQLLDLVKKELHASGSSKSEVGDVALGQILVCCAVFRSGLMLRSTDEQQKEVMQLLQTASSKKNYLNTVASLILLDFVNQLNEDQFATIVWSNIKQEYKKDIKDHTLDSLYFLLLVSTKFPEKVKLRKLIGVPDILHEDHIPDICEKLMTGVDFNSISHPIYQEIGVQIVKSPHIQLFWNKIDGYLVKHNRNRELVSLNILNTILLNLDENVGIIPDLFSDNFFKLFMDWFKGLQTASKIRNKRTDEDDNKIMITKQRAVLFALAKALKNTAVESKTRVATL
;
A
#
# COMPACT_ATOMS: atom_id res chain seq x y z
N MET A 1 62.31 -15.38 45.27
CA MET A 1 61.84 -15.33 43.87
C MET A 1 60.33 -15.48 43.90
N LYS A 2 59.60 -14.38 43.72
CA LYS A 2 58.14 -14.39 43.52
C LYS A 2 57.95 -13.96 42.07
N ASP A 3 57.42 -14.87 41.25
CA ASP A 3 57.10 -14.60 39.85
C ASP A 3 55.87 -13.70 39.77
N GLU A 4 56.06 -12.52 39.18
CA GLU A 4 55.00 -11.63 38.75
C GLU A 4 54.43 -12.14 37.41
N SER A 5 53.30 -12.82 37.46
CA SER A 5 52.50 -13.10 36.26
C SER A 5 51.76 -11.82 35.85
N ASN A 6 52.37 -11.05 34.96
CA ASN A 6 51.78 -9.87 34.35
C ASN A 6 50.82 -10.31 33.23
N SER A 7 49.53 -10.49 33.55
CA SER A 7 48.48 -10.68 32.55
C SER A 7 48.17 -9.34 31.86
N PRO A 8 48.02 -9.30 30.52
CA PRO A 8 47.72 -8.05 29.83
C PRO A 8 46.32 -7.58 30.21
N LYS A 9 46.23 -6.36 30.77
CA LYS A 9 44.98 -5.64 30.99
C LYS A 9 44.25 -5.50 29.65
N GLY A 10 43.12 -6.18 29.52
CA GLY A 10 42.23 -6.03 28.36
C GLY A 10 41.87 -4.56 28.14
N GLU A 11 41.87 -4.14 26.89
CA GLU A 11 41.47 -2.80 26.48
C GLU A 11 40.11 -2.42 27.11
N PRO A 12 39.94 -1.16 27.57
CA PRO A 12 38.68 -0.72 28.14
C PRO A 12 37.57 -0.87 27.11
N GLN A 13 36.55 -1.66 27.45
CA GLN A 13 35.38 -1.85 26.60
C GLN A 13 34.70 -0.48 26.40
N LYS A 14 34.73 0.06 25.18
CA LYS A 14 34.03 1.31 24.85
C LYS A 14 32.53 1.19 25.19
N GLU A 15 32.05 2.01 26.11
CA GLU A 15 30.65 2.07 26.56
C GLU A 15 29.75 2.78 25.55
N ILE A 16 28.43 2.58 25.66
CA ILE A 16 27.43 3.29 24.83
C ILE A 16 27.41 4.76 25.24
N ILE A 17 27.49 5.65 24.26
CA ILE A 17 27.53 7.11 24.53
C ILE A 17 26.18 7.56 25.13
N PRO A 18 26.14 8.17 26.33
CA PRO A 18 24.89 8.60 26.96
C PRO A 18 24.05 9.55 26.09
N SER A 19 24.69 10.48 25.36
CA SER A 19 24.00 11.42 24.48
C SER A 19 23.29 10.75 23.28
N LEU A 20 23.65 9.50 22.94
CA LEU A 20 22.94 8.69 21.96
C LEU A 20 21.57 8.24 22.50
N LEU A 21 21.49 7.94 23.80
CA LEU A 21 20.25 7.50 24.44
C LEU A 21 19.24 8.64 24.52
N ASP A 22 19.68 9.85 24.86
CA ASP A 22 18.83 11.05 24.89
C ASP A 22 18.21 11.35 23.53
N ALA A 23 18.96 11.08 22.45
CA ALA A 23 18.48 11.30 21.09
C ALA A 23 17.28 10.40 20.71
N PHE A 24 17.17 9.20 21.32
CA PHE A 24 16.05 8.29 21.06
C PHE A 24 14.72 8.78 21.64
N ASP A 25 14.72 9.62 22.67
CA ASP A 25 13.47 10.13 23.23
C ASP A 25 12.78 11.13 22.29
N PHE A 26 13.56 11.83 21.47
CA PHE A 26 13.03 12.67 20.40
C PHE A 26 12.30 11.86 19.32
N LEU A 27 12.69 10.59 19.07
CA LEU A 27 12.02 9.72 18.08
C LEU A 27 10.62 9.29 18.49
N LYS A 28 10.28 9.42 19.78
CA LYS A 28 8.95 9.11 20.33
C LYS A 28 8.02 10.32 20.37
N SER A 29 8.53 11.50 20.00
CA SER A 29 7.75 12.74 20.01
C SER A 29 6.55 12.66 19.08
N VAL A 30 5.47 13.37 19.37
CA VAL A 30 4.33 13.50 18.46
C VAL A 30 4.68 14.45 17.29
N LYS A 31 5.61 15.39 17.48
CA LYS A 31 6.01 16.36 16.47
C LYS A 31 7.07 15.79 15.54
N ASP A 32 6.81 15.81 14.23
CA ASP A 32 7.72 15.24 13.23
C ASP A 32 9.08 15.94 13.18
N ASP A 33 9.14 17.27 13.35
CA ASP A 33 10.42 18.01 13.40
C ASP A 33 11.36 17.53 14.52
N LEU A 34 10.77 17.13 15.65
CA LEU A 34 11.54 16.58 16.77
C LEU A 34 12.05 15.17 16.45
N LYS A 35 11.24 14.34 15.79
CA LYS A 35 11.69 13.01 15.32
C LYS A 35 12.86 13.14 14.34
N VAL A 36 12.76 14.05 13.37
CA VAL A 36 13.84 14.33 12.41
C VAL A 36 15.09 14.81 13.13
N SER A 37 14.96 15.75 14.06
CA SER A 37 16.09 16.25 14.86
C SER A 37 16.76 15.13 15.68
N GLY A 38 15.97 14.22 16.26
CA GLY A 38 16.47 13.05 16.97
C GLY A 38 17.26 12.11 16.07
N GLY A 39 16.71 11.80 14.89
CA GLY A 39 17.37 10.96 13.89
C GLY A 39 18.70 11.55 13.42
N LEU A 40 18.72 12.85 13.10
CA LEU A 40 19.95 13.56 12.72
C LEU A 40 21.01 13.49 13.82
N LYS A 41 20.63 13.74 15.08
CA LYS A 41 21.55 13.62 16.22
C LYS A 41 22.15 12.22 16.32
N ILE A 42 21.32 11.17 16.19
CA ILE A 42 21.81 9.78 16.22
C ILE A 42 22.84 9.56 15.11
N ILE A 43 22.52 9.92 13.86
CA ILE A 43 23.39 9.72 12.71
C ILE A 43 24.72 10.47 12.89
N SER A 44 24.68 11.76 13.26
CA SER A 44 25.89 12.56 13.45
C SER A 44 26.80 11.97 14.54
N ARG A 45 26.24 11.53 15.67
CA ARG A 45 27.03 10.90 16.75
C ARG A 45 27.65 9.58 16.34
N LEU A 46 26.96 8.79 15.53
CA LEU A 46 27.51 7.55 15.00
C LEU A 46 28.66 7.80 14.02
N GLN A 47 28.57 8.86 13.20
CA GLN A 47 29.65 9.28 12.31
C GLN A 47 30.87 9.80 13.08
N GLU A 48 30.67 10.52 14.17
CA GLU A 48 31.76 11.05 15.02
C GLU A 48 32.51 9.97 15.81
N SER A 49 31.83 8.88 16.19
CA SER A 49 32.37 7.96 17.20
C SER A 49 33.12 6.74 16.65
N GLU A 50 33.04 6.46 15.33
CA GLU A 50 33.53 5.22 14.67
C GLU A 50 33.39 3.95 15.55
N ASN A 51 32.36 3.91 16.39
CA ASN A 51 32.21 2.90 17.42
C ASN A 51 31.18 1.88 16.94
N GLU A 52 31.68 0.75 16.44
CA GLU A 52 30.85 -0.34 15.93
C GLU A 52 29.82 -0.82 16.98
N LYS A 53 30.13 -0.77 18.29
CA LYS A 53 29.15 -1.12 19.33
C LYS A 53 27.96 -0.16 19.36
N ASN A 54 28.19 1.14 19.18
CA ASN A 54 27.11 2.13 19.12
C ASN A 54 26.26 1.93 17.87
N LEU A 55 26.89 1.60 16.75
CA LEU A 55 26.20 1.31 15.50
C LEU A 55 25.28 0.10 15.68
N GLN A 56 25.81 -1.02 16.15
CA GLN A 56 25.05 -2.25 16.36
C GLN A 56 23.93 -2.06 17.40
N TYR A 57 24.21 -1.31 18.49
CA TYR A 57 23.20 -0.96 19.48
C TYR A 57 22.06 -0.14 18.87
N THR A 58 22.39 0.89 18.07
CA THR A 58 21.41 1.74 17.42
C THR A 58 20.57 0.94 16.44
N LEU A 59 21.22 0.11 15.61
CA LEU A 59 20.55 -0.72 14.61
C LEU A 59 19.54 -1.66 15.27
N LYS A 60 19.97 -2.40 16.31
CA LYS A 60 19.10 -3.27 17.11
C LYS A 60 17.91 -2.51 17.68
N ARG A 61 18.15 -1.34 18.29
CA ARG A 61 17.10 -0.55 18.93
C ARG A 61 16.08 -0.02 17.91
N LEU A 62 16.54 0.45 16.75
CA LEU A 62 15.67 0.90 15.66
C LEU A 62 14.81 -0.24 15.13
N VAL A 63 15.40 -1.40 14.81
CA VAL A 63 14.67 -2.58 14.30
C VAL A 63 13.60 -3.04 15.29
N ARG A 64 13.95 -3.20 16.57
CA ARG A 64 13.00 -3.61 17.61
C ARG A 64 11.82 -2.65 17.73
N SER A 65 12.07 -1.34 17.69
CA SER A 65 11.03 -0.32 17.84
C SER A 65 10.00 -0.30 16.70
N LEU A 66 10.30 -0.91 15.55
CA LEU A 66 9.32 -1.01 14.46
C LEU A 66 8.17 -1.98 14.77
N GLY A 67 8.39 -2.94 15.68
CA GLY A 67 7.34 -3.84 16.19
C GLY A 67 6.53 -3.26 17.35
N ALA A 68 6.75 -2.00 17.73
CA ALA A 68 6.00 -1.38 18.82
C ALA A 68 4.53 -1.17 18.42
N ASN A 69 3.60 -1.31 19.38
CA ASN A 69 2.16 -1.13 19.18
C ASN A 69 1.70 0.34 19.07
N VAL A 70 2.62 1.31 19.21
CA VAL A 70 2.33 2.75 19.11
C VAL A 70 2.80 3.28 17.75
N PRO A 71 1.88 3.67 16.84
CA PRO A 71 2.23 4.16 15.50
C PRO A 71 3.23 5.32 15.49
N GLU A 72 3.09 6.26 16.41
CA GLU A 72 3.91 7.47 16.50
C GLU A 72 5.38 7.14 16.76
N MET A 73 5.64 6.08 17.55
CA MET A 73 7.00 5.59 17.80
C MET A 73 7.62 5.00 16.54
N ARG A 74 6.85 4.30 15.70
CA ARG A 74 7.39 3.63 14.50
C ARG A 74 7.93 4.62 13.48
N ILE A 75 7.29 5.79 13.31
CA ILE A 75 7.65 6.77 12.27
C ILE A 75 9.09 7.28 12.43
N GLY A 76 9.45 7.77 13.62
CA GLY A 76 10.79 8.33 13.87
C GLY A 76 11.89 7.27 13.77
N HIS A 77 11.62 6.07 14.29
CA HIS A 77 12.55 4.94 14.21
C HIS A 77 12.72 4.44 12.77
N PHE A 78 11.63 4.37 11.99
CA PHE A 78 11.67 4.00 10.57
C PHE A 78 12.50 4.99 9.75
N ALA A 79 12.23 6.29 9.86
CA ALA A 79 12.96 7.32 9.11
C ALA A 79 14.46 7.32 9.47
N THR A 80 14.78 7.12 10.75
CA THR A 80 16.17 7.01 11.22
C THR A 80 16.84 5.74 10.70
N LEU A 81 16.12 4.60 10.66
CA LEU A 81 16.63 3.35 10.10
C LEU A 81 16.96 3.50 8.61
N VAL A 82 16.05 4.08 7.81
CA VAL A 82 16.31 4.37 6.39
C VAL A 82 17.59 5.20 6.25
N SER A 83 17.70 6.29 7.02
CA SER A 83 18.87 7.17 6.98
C SER A 83 20.17 6.45 7.36
N MET A 84 20.11 5.58 8.36
CA MET A 84 21.23 4.77 8.81
C MET A 84 21.67 3.79 7.73
N LEU A 85 20.73 3.07 7.11
CA LEU A 85 21.03 2.15 6.01
C LEU A 85 21.57 2.88 4.78
N THR A 86 21.16 4.13 4.53
CA THR A 86 21.69 4.94 3.43
C THR A 86 23.11 5.43 3.70
N LYS A 87 23.46 5.76 4.95
CA LYS A 87 24.75 6.40 5.30
C LYS A 87 25.85 5.43 5.68
N PHE A 88 25.52 4.28 6.25
CA PHE A 88 26.50 3.32 6.77
C PHE A 88 26.55 2.07 5.89
N ASN A 89 27.48 2.07 4.92
CA ASN A 89 27.65 0.97 3.95
C ASN A 89 28.06 -0.36 4.59
N GLN A 90 28.59 -0.35 5.82
CA GLN A 90 28.93 -1.57 6.56
C GLN A 90 27.71 -2.40 6.98
N ILE A 91 26.50 -1.82 6.96
CA ILE A 91 25.27 -2.54 7.33
C ILE A 91 24.78 -3.37 6.14
N THR A 92 24.70 -4.68 6.36
CA THR A 92 24.34 -5.66 5.34
C THR A 92 22.93 -6.24 5.55
N VAL A 93 22.33 -6.79 4.49
CA VAL A 93 21.04 -7.50 4.58
C VAL A 93 21.08 -8.66 5.58
N PRO A 94 22.08 -9.56 5.59
CA PRO A 94 22.15 -10.65 6.57
C PRO A 94 22.11 -10.16 8.03
N GLN A 95 22.86 -9.09 8.35
CA GLN A 95 22.83 -8.49 9.69
C GLN A 95 21.44 -7.98 10.07
N LEU A 96 20.73 -7.32 9.14
CA LEU A 96 19.36 -6.87 9.36
C LEU A 96 18.40 -8.04 9.56
N LEU A 97 18.46 -9.07 8.71
CA LEU A 97 17.56 -10.22 8.79
C LEU A 97 17.78 -11.01 10.09
N ASP A 98 19.02 -11.11 10.56
CA ASP A 98 19.33 -11.70 11.87
C ASP A 98 18.76 -10.88 13.03
N LEU A 99 18.81 -9.54 12.95
CA LEU A 99 18.17 -8.67 13.93
C LEU A 99 16.65 -8.79 13.89
N VAL A 100 16.04 -8.89 12.70
CA VAL A 100 14.60 -9.13 12.56
C VAL A 100 14.20 -10.43 13.26
N LYS A 101 14.92 -11.53 13.01
CA LYS A 101 14.65 -12.82 13.67
C LYS A 101 14.76 -12.71 15.20
N LYS A 102 15.76 -11.98 15.71
CA LYS A 102 16.03 -11.82 17.14
C LYS A 102 15.08 -10.86 17.85
N GLU A 103 14.65 -9.79 17.20
CA GLU A 103 13.95 -8.67 17.86
C GLU A 103 12.48 -8.54 17.43
N LEU A 104 12.08 -9.11 16.29
CA LEU A 104 10.73 -9.04 15.75
C LEU A 104 10.13 -10.44 15.61
N HIS A 105 9.90 -11.10 16.74
CA HIS A 105 9.24 -12.40 16.83
C HIS A 105 8.08 -12.35 17.83
N ALA A 106 7.03 -13.13 17.57
CA ALA A 106 5.84 -13.22 18.40
C ALA A 106 5.85 -14.57 19.15
N SER A 107 6.53 -14.63 20.30
CA SER A 107 6.66 -15.86 21.10
C SER A 107 5.49 -16.01 22.08
N GLY A 108 4.46 -16.76 21.70
CA GLY A 108 3.29 -17.06 22.57
C GLY A 108 2.23 -15.95 22.62
N SER A 109 2.31 -15.01 21.68
CA SER A 109 1.73 -13.67 21.70
C SER A 109 0.26 -13.57 21.26
N SER A 110 -0.39 -12.47 21.64
CA SER A 110 -1.77 -12.17 21.22
C SER A 110 -1.90 -11.92 19.71
N LYS A 111 -3.11 -12.09 19.14
CA LYS A 111 -3.38 -11.76 17.73
C LYS A 111 -3.01 -10.31 17.37
N SER A 112 -3.10 -9.36 18.31
CA SER A 112 -2.71 -7.96 18.08
C SER A 112 -1.20 -7.85 17.84
N GLU A 113 -0.44 -8.42 18.76
CA GLU A 113 1.02 -8.39 18.76
C GLU A 113 1.63 -9.07 17.52
N VAL A 114 1.05 -10.20 17.08
CA VAL A 114 1.43 -10.82 15.79
C VAL A 114 1.31 -9.83 14.63
N GLY A 115 0.28 -8.97 14.65
CA GLY A 115 0.10 -7.93 13.64
C GLY A 115 1.11 -6.80 13.74
N ASP A 116 1.44 -6.35 14.95
CA ASP A 116 2.44 -5.30 15.17
C ASP A 116 3.85 -5.76 14.79
N VAL A 117 4.21 -7.00 15.14
CA VAL A 117 5.49 -7.62 14.76
C VAL A 117 5.58 -7.77 13.25
N ALA A 118 4.55 -8.30 12.59
CA ALA A 118 4.54 -8.45 11.15
C ALA A 118 4.58 -7.10 10.42
N LEU A 119 3.90 -6.07 10.94
CA LEU A 119 4.03 -4.70 10.43
C LEU A 119 5.47 -4.20 10.58
N GLY A 120 6.12 -4.45 11.72
CA GLY A 120 7.53 -4.13 11.93
C GLY A 120 8.45 -4.79 10.90
N GLN A 121 8.22 -6.06 10.59
CA GLN A 121 8.96 -6.79 9.55
C GLN A 121 8.77 -6.17 8.16
N ILE A 122 7.54 -5.78 7.80
CA ILE A 122 7.23 -5.08 6.56
C ILE A 122 7.95 -3.72 6.51
N LEU A 123 7.98 -2.98 7.62
CA LEU A 123 8.68 -1.69 7.71
C LEU A 123 10.21 -1.85 7.59
N VAL A 124 10.80 -2.95 8.07
CA VAL A 124 12.22 -3.25 7.81
C VAL A 124 12.46 -3.48 6.31
N CYS A 125 11.62 -4.27 5.65
CA CYS A 125 11.71 -4.45 4.19
C CYS A 125 11.59 -3.11 3.44
N CYS A 126 10.65 -2.26 3.87
CA CYS A 126 10.51 -0.90 3.35
C CYS A 126 11.78 -0.07 3.53
N ALA A 127 12.45 -0.19 4.68
CA ALA A 127 13.70 0.52 4.92
C ALA A 127 14.85 0.00 4.03
N VAL A 128 14.90 -1.30 3.76
CA VAL A 128 15.83 -1.91 2.79
C VAL A 128 15.58 -1.38 1.38
N PHE A 129 14.31 -1.24 0.97
CA PHE A 129 13.96 -0.66 -0.33
C PHE A 129 14.32 0.82 -0.43
N ARG A 130 13.87 1.65 0.52
CA ARG A 130 14.07 3.11 0.49
C ARG A 130 15.50 3.57 0.69
N SER A 131 16.35 2.75 1.31
CA SER A 131 17.78 3.05 1.46
C SER A 131 18.64 2.64 0.27
N GLY A 132 18.03 2.00 -0.74
CA GLY A 132 18.75 1.40 -1.86
C GLY A 132 19.57 0.16 -1.47
N LEU A 133 19.47 -0.33 -0.23
CA LEU A 133 20.19 -1.53 0.22
C LEU A 133 19.81 -2.76 -0.63
N MET A 134 18.55 -2.85 -1.05
CA MET A 134 18.10 -3.91 -1.96
C MET A 134 18.92 -3.98 -3.26
N LEU A 135 19.24 -2.81 -3.85
CA LEU A 135 19.91 -2.71 -5.16
C LEU A 135 21.39 -3.11 -5.11
N ARG A 136 22.00 -3.06 -3.92
CA ARG A 136 23.42 -3.40 -3.69
C ARG A 136 23.61 -4.79 -3.06
N SER A 137 22.52 -5.54 -2.89
CA SER A 137 22.52 -6.87 -2.27
C SER A 137 22.63 -7.97 -3.33
N THR A 138 23.14 -9.13 -2.95
CA THR A 138 23.20 -10.31 -3.84
C THR A 138 21.80 -10.85 -4.12
N ASP A 139 21.66 -11.67 -5.16
CA ASP A 139 20.37 -12.27 -5.54
C ASP A 139 19.77 -13.12 -4.40
N GLU A 140 20.61 -13.83 -3.64
CA GLU A 140 20.18 -14.60 -2.46
C GLU A 140 19.63 -13.68 -1.37
N GLN A 141 20.30 -12.58 -1.09
CA GLN A 141 19.87 -11.60 -0.08
C GLN A 141 18.58 -10.90 -0.50
N GLN A 142 18.45 -10.55 -1.77
CA GLN A 142 17.21 -9.99 -2.33
C GLN A 142 16.04 -10.97 -2.16
N LYS A 143 16.26 -12.25 -2.46
CA LYS A 143 15.26 -13.30 -2.27
C LYS A 143 14.84 -13.44 -0.82
N GLU A 144 15.77 -13.41 0.14
CA GLU A 144 15.45 -13.48 1.57
C GLU A 144 14.60 -12.28 2.04
N VAL A 145 14.88 -11.07 1.55
CA VAL A 145 14.08 -9.87 1.84
C VAL A 145 12.66 -10.02 1.27
N MET A 146 12.52 -10.52 0.03
CA MET A 146 11.22 -10.76 -0.58
C MET A 146 10.41 -11.83 0.17
N GLN A 147 11.07 -12.90 0.63
CA GLN A 147 10.45 -13.95 1.44
C GLN A 147 9.98 -13.43 2.80
N LEU A 148 10.76 -12.56 3.44
CA LEU A 148 10.35 -11.90 4.68
C LEU A 148 9.09 -11.05 4.46
N LEU A 149 9.06 -10.26 3.38
CA LEU A 149 7.90 -9.44 3.03
C LEU A 149 6.64 -10.29 2.80
N GLN A 150 6.75 -11.37 2.02
CA GLN A 150 5.64 -12.30 1.74
C GLN A 150 5.15 -13.03 3.01
N THR A 151 6.08 -13.43 3.88
CA THR A 151 5.73 -14.12 5.13
C THR A 151 5.02 -13.18 6.10
N ALA A 152 5.46 -11.93 6.18
CA ALA A 152 4.85 -10.92 7.04
C ALA A 152 3.50 -10.44 6.51
N SER A 153 3.37 -10.26 5.19
CA SER A 153 2.15 -9.78 4.53
C SER A 153 0.97 -10.74 4.70
N SER A 154 1.24 -12.05 4.70
CA SER A 154 0.23 -13.11 4.83
C SER A 154 -0.36 -13.26 6.24
N LYS A 155 0.16 -12.54 7.25
CA LYS A 155 -0.31 -12.67 8.63
C LYS A 155 -1.69 -12.06 8.86
N LYS A 156 -2.04 -10.98 8.16
CA LYS A 156 -3.36 -10.31 8.24
C LYS A 156 -3.67 -9.58 6.94
N ASN A 157 -4.95 -9.50 6.56
CA ASN A 157 -5.37 -8.89 5.29
C ASN A 157 -4.85 -7.45 5.09
N TYR A 158 -4.94 -6.58 6.11
CA TYR A 158 -4.46 -5.19 5.98
C TYR A 158 -2.93 -5.12 5.79
N LEU A 159 -2.18 -6.10 6.30
CA LEU A 159 -0.73 -6.17 6.10
C LEU A 159 -0.38 -6.53 4.67
N ASN A 160 -1.23 -7.32 3.99
CA ASN A 160 -1.08 -7.60 2.57
C ASN A 160 -1.19 -6.32 1.74
N THR A 161 -2.17 -5.47 2.05
CA THR A 161 -2.30 -4.15 1.41
C THR A 161 -1.07 -3.28 1.66
N VAL A 162 -0.62 -3.16 2.91
CA VAL A 162 0.57 -2.35 3.24
C VAL A 162 1.82 -2.86 2.52
N ALA A 163 2.06 -4.18 2.53
CA ALA A 163 3.21 -4.79 1.85
C ALA A 163 3.16 -4.58 0.34
N SER A 164 1.98 -4.71 -0.28
CA SER A 164 1.79 -4.50 -1.72
C SER A 164 2.06 -3.05 -2.12
N LEU A 165 1.61 -2.08 -1.32
CA LEU A 165 1.87 -0.65 -1.56
C LEU A 165 3.37 -0.31 -1.45
N ILE A 166 4.05 -0.83 -0.44
CA ILE A 166 5.48 -0.63 -0.25
C ILE A 166 6.28 -1.27 -1.39
N LEU A 167 5.88 -2.48 -1.83
CA LEU A 167 6.52 -3.13 -2.97
C LEU A 167 6.31 -2.33 -4.25
N LEU A 168 5.11 -1.80 -4.49
CA LEU A 168 4.84 -0.93 -5.63
C LEU A 168 5.64 0.38 -5.59
N ASP A 169 5.79 1.00 -4.42
CA ASP A 169 6.65 2.18 -4.22
C ASP A 169 8.11 1.88 -4.63
N PHE A 170 8.61 0.69 -4.28
CA PHE A 170 9.93 0.24 -4.71
C PHE A 170 9.98 -0.03 -6.23
N VAL A 171 9.02 -0.78 -6.78
CA VAL A 171 8.90 -1.09 -8.21
C VAL A 171 8.81 0.18 -9.06
N ASN A 172 8.19 1.25 -8.54
CA ASN A 172 8.13 2.54 -9.21
C ASN A 172 9.50 3.21 -9.41
N GLN A 173 10.48 2.87 -8.57
CA GLN A 173 11.86 3.37 -8.66
C GLN A 173 12.76 2.50 -9.55
N LEU A 174 12.31 1.31 -9.95
CA LEU A 174 13.10 0.39 -10.77
C LEU A 174 12.96 0.69 -12.26
N ASN A 175 14.05 0.42 -13.00
CA ASN A 175 13.97 0.18 -14.43
C ASN A 175 13.49 -1.25 -14.73
N GLU A 176 13.26 -1.54 -16.01
CA GLU A 176 12.63 -2.79 -16.43
C GLU A 176 13.49 -4.04 -16.14
N ASP A 177 14.81 -3.95 -16.31
CA ASP A 177 15.71 -5.07 -16.03
C ASP A 177 15.84 -5.33 -14.53
N GLN A 178 15.97 -4.27 -13.72
CA GLN A 178 15.95 -4.37 -12.26
C GLN A 178 14.63 -4.96 -11.75
N PHE A 179 13.48 -4.54 -12.30
CA PHE A 179 12.21 -5.14 -11.96
C PHE A 179 12.20 -6.64 -12.28
N ALA A 180 12.68 -7.02 -13.46
CA ALA A 180 12.71 -8.41 -13.90
C ALA A 180 13.56 -9.30 -12.98
N THR A 181 14.75 -8.84 -12.59
CA THR A 181 15.73 -9.64 -11.82
C THR A 181 15.47 -9.60 -10.32
N ILE A 182 15.12 -8.44 -9.76
CA ILE A 182 15.00 -8.23 -8.30
C ILE A 182 13.61 -8.64 -7.79
N VAL A 183 12.55 -8.24 -8.51
CA VAL A 183 11.17 -8.39 -8.02
C VAL A 183 10.44 -9.52 -8.73
N TRP A 184 10.33 -9.44 -10.06
CA TRP A 184 9.48 -10.32 -10.85
C TRP A 184 9.93 -11.78 -10.78
N SER A 185 11.24 -12.05 -10.85
CA SER A 185 11.82 -13.38 -10.70
C SER A 185 11.38 -14.11 -9.42
N ASN A 186 11.19 -13.35 -8.33
CA ASN A 186 10.87 -13.87 -7.00
C ASN A 186 9.37 -14.08 -6.79
N ILE A 187 8.50 -13.30 -7.45
CA ILE A 187 7.04 -13.32 -7.19
C ILE A 187 6.20 -13.86 -8.34
N LYS A 188 6.74 -13.97 -9.56
CA LYS A 188 5.97 -14.30 -10.78
C LYS A 188 5.07 -15.54 -10.64
N GLN A 189 5.52 -16.58 -9.92
CA GLN A 189 4.72 -17.80 -9.76
C GLN A 189 3.43 -17.57 -8.98
N GLU A 190 3.42 -16.63 -8.03
CA GLU A 190 2.24 -16.27 -7.23
C GLU A 190 1.14 -15.59 -8.07
N TYR A 191 1.52 -15.03 -9.21
CA TYR A 191 0.64 -14.36 -10.15
C TYR A 191 0.20 -15.25 -11.32
N LYS A 192 0.70 -16.50 -11.40
CA LYS A 192 0.29 -17.47 -12.42
C LYS A 192 -0.93 -18.26 -11.93
N LYS A 193 -2.07 -17.57 -11.80
CA LYS A 193 -3.34 -18.12 -11.36
C LYS A 193 -4.50 -17.46 -12.11
N ASP A 194 -5.69 -18.02 -11.95
CA ASP A 194 -6.91 -17.48 -12.53
C ASP A 194 -7.25 -16.11 -11.91
N ILE A 195 -7.83 -15.19 -12.68
CA ILE A 195 -8.23 -13.85 -12.23
C ILE A 195 -9.12 -13.92 -11.00
N LYS A 196 -10.03 -14.89 -10.91
CA LYS A 196 -10.92 -15.04 -9.75
C LYS A 196 -10.18 -15.34 -8.44
N ASP A 197 -8.98 -15.91 -8.53
CA ASP A 197 -8.13 -16.28 -7.38
C ASP A 197 -7.21 -15.13 -6.92
N HIS A 198 -7.24 -13.99 -7.61
CA HIS A 198 -6.56 -12.78 -7.17
C HIS A 198 -7.32 -12.08 -6.04
N THR A 199 -6.56 -11.55 -5.08
CA THR A 199 -7.04 -10.56 -4.10
C THR A 199 -7.03 -9.17 -4.72
N LEU A 200 -7.72 -8.20 -4.10
CA LEU A 200 -7.65 -6.79 -4.53
C LEU A 200 -6.20 -6.29 -4.60
N ASP A 201 -5.36 -6.65 -3.62
CA ASP A 201 -3.96 -6.21 -3.60
C ASP A 201 -3.16 -6.80 -4.78
N SER A 202 -3.33 -8.11 -5.04
CA SER A 202 -2.61 -8.77 -6.14
C SER A 202 -3.12 -8.33 -7.51
N LEU A 203 -4.42 -8.04 -7.65
CA LEU A 203 -4.99 -7.52 -8.89
C LEU A 203 -4.48 -6.09 -9.15
N TYR A 204 -4.46 -5.26 -8.11
CA TYR A 204 -3.90 -3.90 -8.17
C TYR A 204 -2.41 -3.90 -8.53
N PHE A 205 -1.62 -4.76 -7.88
CA PHE A 205 -0.21 -4.93 -8.24
C PHE A 205 -0.07 -5.29 -9.72
N LEU A 206 -0.81 -6.30 -10.19
CA LEU A 206 -0.74 -6.78 -11.56
C LEU A 206 -1.13 -5.70 -12.58
N LEU A 207 -2.19 -4.92 -12.31
CA LEU A 207 -2.62 -3.78 -13.13
C LEU A 207 -1.51 -2.75 -13.33
N LEU A 208 -0.80 -2.40 -12.25
CA LEU A 208 0.27 -1.41 -12.32
C LEU A 208 1.53 -1.93 -13.00
N VAL A 209 2.00 -3.13 -12.63
CA VAL A 209 3.26 -3.65 -13.20
C VAL A 209 3.12 -4.09 -14.65
N SER A 210 1.95 -4.56 -15.07
CA SER A 210 1.71 -4.89 -16.48
C SER A 210 1.67 -3.65 -17.37
N THR A 211 1.16 -2.53 -16.86
CA THR A 211 1.18 -1.24 -17.54
C THR A 211 2.60 -0.67 -17.62
N LYS A 212 3.36 -0.76 -16.53
CA LYS A 212 4.71 -0.19 -16.46
C LYS A 212 5.77 -1.04 -17.18
N PHE A 213 5.66 -2.36 -17.12
CA PHE A 213 6.65 -3.32 -17.66
C PHE A 213 5.99 -4.43 -18.50
N PRO A 214 5.28 -4.08 -19.59
CA PRO A 214 4.50 -5.02 -20.38
C PRO A 214 5.36 -6.17 -20.94
N GLU A 215 6.60 -5.88 -21.36
CA GLU A 215 7.50 -6.87 -21.96
C GLU A 215 8.05 -7.89 -20.96
N LYS A 216 8.12 -7.59 -19.66
CA LYS A 216 8.54 -8.58 -18.65
C LYS A 216 7.36 -9.35 -18.07
N VAL A 217 6.21 -8.69 -17.89
CA VAL A 217 5.01 -9.32 -17.30
C VAL A 217 4.36 -10.27 -18.30
N LYS A 218 4.19 -9.85 -19.56
CA LYS A 218 3.57 -10.63 -20.66
C LYS A 218 2.25 -11.26 -20.26
N LEU A 219 1.21 -10.45 -20.02
CA LEU A 219 -0.11 -10.87 -19.53
C LEU A 219 -0.71 -12.07 -20.28
N ARG A 220 -0.61 -12.10 -21.62
CA ARG A 220 -1.09 -13.24 -22.42
C ARG A 220 -0.52 -14.59 -21.99
N LYS A 221 0.74 -14.63 -21.53
CA LYS A 221 1.38 -15.86 -21.02
C LYS A 221 1.00 -16.18 -19.57
N LEU A 222 0.56 -15.18 -18.81
CA LEU A 222 0.27 -15.28 -17.39
C LEU A 222 -1.19 -15.65 -17.15
N ILE A 223 -2.10 -14.97 -17.84
CA ILE A 223 -3.57 -15.03 -17.64
C ILE A 223 -4.33 -15.33 -18.95
N GLY A 224 -3.63 -15.70 -20.04
CA GLY A 224 -4.25 -16.14 -21.30
C GLY A 224 -4.69 -15.04 -22.27
N VAL A 225 -4.96 -13.83 -21.77
CA VAL A 225 -5.44 -12.67 -22.54
C VAL A 225 -4.44 -11.50 -22.49
N PRO A 226 -4.48 -10.55 -23.45
CA PRO A 226 -3.51 -9.46 -23.51
C PRO A 226 -3.67 -8.44 -22.38
N ASP A 227 -4.88 -8.29 -21.84
CA ASP A 227 -5.24 -7.24 -20.88
C ASP A 227 -6.00 -7.82 -19.69
N ILE A 228 -5.83 -7.20 -18.51
CA ILE A 228 -6.53 -7.62 -17.30
C ILE A 228 -8.01 -7.26 -17.40
N LEU A 229 -8.34 -6.07 -17.92
CA LEU A 229 -9.69 -5.58 -18.13
C LEU A 229 -10.29 -6.05 -19.47
N HIS A 230 -10.08 -7.32 -19.79
CA HIS A 230 -10.64 -8.01 -20.95
C HIS A 230 -12.07 -8.50 -20.66
N GLU A 231 -12.90 -8.64 -21.70
CA GLU A 231 -14.30 -9.08 -21.56
C GLU A 231 -14.46 -10.40 -20.78
N ASP A 232 -13.56 -11.35 -20.97
CA ASP A 232 -13.56 -12.64 -20.26
C ASP A 232 -13.38 -12.51 -18.74
N HIS A 233 -12.66 -11.47 -18.30
CA HIS A 233 -12.26 -11.29 -16.91
C HIS A 233 -13.13 -10.27 -16.16
N ILE A 234 -13.82 -9.39 -16.88
CA ILE A 234 -14.66 -8.34 -16.29
C ILE A 234 -15.67 -8.88 -15.27
N PRO A 235 -16.40 -10.00 -15.51
CA PRO A 235 -17.32 -10.54 -14.53
C PRO A 235 -16.65 -10.85 -13.18
N ASP A 236 -15.52 -11.56 -13.19
CA ASP A 236 -14.79 -11.95 -11.98
C ASP A 236 -14.18 -10.73 -11.27
N ILE A 237 -13.69 -9.76 -12.03
CA ILE A 237 -13.17 -8.50 -11.48
C ILE A 237 -14.29 -7.72 -10.79
N CYS A 238 -15.44 -7.52 -11.45
CA CYS A 238 -16.59 -6.84 -10.86
C CYS A 238 -17.08 -7.56 -9.60
N GLU A 239 -17.13 -8.89 -9.61
CA GLU A 239 -17.47 -9.67 -8.42
C GLU A 239 -16.50 -9.38 -7.27
N LYS A 240 -15.18 -9.36 -7.56
CA LYS A 240 -14.15 -9.06 -6.56
C LYS A 240 -14.27 -7.65 -5.97
N LEU A 241 -14.60 -6.66 -6.80
CA LEU A 241 -14.74 -5.26 -6.39
C LEU A 241 -16.00 -5.01 -5.57
N MET A 242 -17.09 -5.75 -5.86
CA MET A 242 -18.42 -5.46 -5.31
C MET A 242 -18.83 -6.40 -4.17
N THR A 243 -18.13 -7.51 -3.98
CA THR A 243 -18.45 -8.51 -2.94
C THR A 243 -17.54 -8.37 -1.72
N GLY A 244 -18.12 -8.44 -0.52
CA GLY A 244 -17.35 -8.40 0.72
C GLY A 244 -16.72 -7.03 1.05
N VAL A 245 -17.20 -5.94 0.42
CA VAL A 245 -16.69 -4.59 0.64
C VAL A 245 -16.93 -4.15 2.09
N ASP A 246 -15.87 -4.10 2.88
CA ASP A 246 -15.85 -3.54 4.22
C ASP A 246 -15.35 -2.08 4.23
N PHE A 247 -15.45 -1.41 5.37
CA PHE A 247 -15.05 -0.01 5.52
C PHE A 247 -13.57 0.25 5.16
N ASN A 248 -12.68 -0.70 5.45
CA ASN A 248 -11.24 -0.55 5.19
C ASN A 248 -10.91 -0.74 3.71
N SER A 249 -11.69 -1.58 3.02
CA SER A 249 -11.50 -1.87 1.60
C SER A 249 -11.99 -0.75 0.70
N ILE A 250 -12.95 0.11 1.11
CA ILE A 250 -13.53 1.19 0.26
C ILE A 250 -12.47 2.17 -0.25
N SER A 251 -11.42 2.41 0.54
CA SER A 251 -10.31 3.30 0.19
C SER A 251 -9.17 2.57 -0.55
N HIS A 252 -9.35 1.30 -0.91
CA HIS A 252 -8.34 0.55 -1.63
C HIS A 252 -8.06 1.22 -3.00
N PRO A 253 -6.79 1.47 -3.36
CA PRO A 253 -6.45 2.26 -4.55
C PRO A 253 -6.83 1.61 -5.88
N ILE A 254 -7.10 0.29 -5.87
CA ILE A 254 -7.58 -0.44 -7.06
C ILE A 254 -8.80 0.21 -7.72
N TYR A 255 -9.72 0.78 -6.94
CA TYR A 255 -10.94 1.38 -7.52
C TYR A 255 -10.61 2.58 -8.39
N GLN A 256 -9.63 3.38 -7.97
CA GLN A 256 -9.13 4.48 -8.78
C GLN A 256 -8.39 3.95 -10.01
N GLU A 257 -7.49 2.99 -9.83
CA GLU A 257 -6.68 2.46 -10.93
C GLU A 257 -7.54 1.82 -12.02
N ILE A 258 -8.54 1.02 -11.65
CA ILE A 258 -9.50 0.45 -12.59
C ILE A 258 -10.26 1.56 -13.31
N GLY A 259 -10.70 2.61 -12.60
CA GLY A 259 -11.37 3.75 -13.22
C GLY A 259 -10.50 4.46 -14.27
N VAL A 260 -9.18 4.57 -14.04
CA VAL A 260 -8.24 5.16 -14.99
C VAL A 260 -8.02 4.25 -16.21
N GLN A 261 -7.86 2.95 -15.99
CA GLN A 261 -7.53 2.01 -17.07
C GLN A 261 -8.77 1.64 -17.91
N ILE A 262 -9.94 1.48 -17.30
CA ILE A 262 -11.15 1.04 -18.01
C ILE A 262 -11.63 2.06 -19.04
N VAL A 263 -11.37 3.35 -18.82
CA VAL A 263 -11.70 4.43 -19.77
C VAL A 263 -10.99 4.24 -21.12
N LYS A 264 -9.80 3.63 -21.11
CA LYS A 264 -9.01 3.34 -22.31
C LYS A 264 -9.41 2.01 -22.95
N SER A 265 -10.26 1.23 -22.29
CA SER A 265 -10.72 -0.07 -22.76
C SER A 265 -12.01 0.07 -23.56
N PRO A 266 -12.19 -0.70 -24.66
CA PRO A 266 -13.47 -0.76 -25.36
C PRO A 266 -14.59 -1.38 -24.52
N HIS A 267 -14.26 -1.98 -23.37
CA HIS A 267 -15.19 -2.72 -22.53
C HIS A 267 -15.78 -1.90 -21.38
N ILE A 268 -15.64 -0.57 -21.37
CA ILE A 268 -16.17 0.30 -20.30
C ILE A 268 -17.66 0.11 -20.04
N GLN A 269 -18.48 -0.01 -21.09
CA GLN A 269 -19.92 -0.20 -20.93
C GLN A 269 -20.25 -1.59 -20.35
N LEU A 270 -19.54 -2.63 -20.79
CA LEU A 270 -19.67 -3.98 -20.23
C LEU A 270 -19.31 -4.00 -18.74
N PHE A 271 -18.18 -3.39 -18.38
CA PHE A 271 -17.73 -3.25 -17.00
C PHE A 271 -18.75 -2.49 -16.15
N TRP A 272 -19.22 -1.33 -16.61
CA TRP A 272 -20.14 -0.51 -15.84
C TRP A 272 -21.49 -1.20 -15.63
N ASN A 273 -22.05 -1.84 -16.66
CA ASN A 273 -23.28 -2.62 -16.54
C ASN A 273 -23.15 -3.76 -15.53
N LYS A 274 -21.97 -4.38 -15.41
CA LYS A 274 -21.71 -5.40 -14.37
C LYS A 274 -21.66 -4.79 -12.98
N ILE A 275 -21.02 -3.64 -12.79
CA ILE A 275 -21.03 -2.90 -11.52
C ILE A 275 -22.47 -2.55 -11.11
N ASP A 276 -23.26 -2.02 -12.04
CA ASP A 276 -24.67 -1.66 -11.82
C ASP A 276 -25.52 -2.84 -11.35
N GLY A 277 -25.26 -4.04 -11.89
CA GLY A 277 -25.92 -5.27 -11.46
C GLY A 277 -25.75 -5.61 -9.97
N TYR A 278 -24.73 -5.06 -9.28
CA TYR A 278 -24.55 -5.20 -7.83
C TYR A 278 -25.27 -4.13 -7.00
N LEU A 279 -25.88 -3.13 -7.65
CA LEU A 279 -26.56 -1.98 -7.05
C LEU A 279 -28.10 -2.14 -7.01
N VAL A 280 -28.62 -3.35 -7.18
CA VAL A 280 -30.08 -3.61 -7.15
C VAL A 280 -30.72 -3.27 -5.79
N LYS A 281 -29.94 -3.34 -4.70
CA LYS A 281 -30.38 -3.03 -3.33
C LYS A 281 -29.37 -2.12 -2.66
N HIS A 282 -29.88 -1.28 -1.75
CA HIS A 282 -29.03 -0.40 -0.96
C HIS A 282 -27.94 -1.17 -0.20
N ASN A 283 -26.70 -0.76 -0.42
CA ASN A 283 -25.53 -1.17 0.34
C ASN A 283 -24.52 -0.03 0.28
N ARG A 284 -24.42 0.72 1.39
CA ARG A 284 -23.54 1.89 1.53
C ARG A 284 -22.15 1.66 0.95
N ASN A 285 -21.50 0.53 1.25
CA ASN A 285 -20.12 0.30 0.86
C ASN A 285 -19.98 0.06 -0.64
N ARG A 286 -20.89 -0.72 -1.25
CA ARG A 286 -20.95 -0.92 -2.70
C ARG A 286 -21.24 0.38 -3.43
N GLU A 287 -22.17 1.17 -2.90
CA GLU A 287 -22.52 2.46 -3.46
C GLU A 287 -21.33 3.43 -3.39
N LEU A 288 -20.61 3.49 -2.27
CA LEU A 288 -19.36 4.28 -2.15
C LEU A 288 -18.28 3.83 -3.14
N VAL A 289 -18.10 2.52 -3.33
CA VAL A 289 -17.18 1.97 -4.33
C VAL A 289 -17.59 2.39 -5.73
N SER A 290 -18.86 2.24 -6.09
CA SER A 290 -19.37 2.65 -7.40
C SER A 290 -19.20 4.15 -7.65
N LEU A 291 -19.44 4.99 -6.64
CA LEU A 291 -19.21 6.45 -6.70
C LEU A 291 -17.72 6.76 -6.91
N ASN A 292 -16.81 6.08 -6.21
CA ASN A 292 -15.37 6.28 -6.38
C ASN A 292 -14.90 5.90 -7.79
N ILE A 293 -15.35 4.74 -8.31
CA ILE A 293 -15.04 4.27 -9.66
C ILE A 293 -15.59 5.24 -10.70
N LEU A 294 -16.89 5.58 -10.63
CA LEU A 294 -17.53 6.49 -11.58
C LEU A 294 -16.90 7.88 -11.58
N ASN A 295 -16.62 8.43 -10.40
CA ASN A 295 -15.92 9.71 -10.28
C ASN A 295 -14.57 9.66 -11.02
N THR A 296 -13.84 8.55 -10.89
CA THR A 296 -12.54 8.40 -11.55
C THR A 296 -12.70 8.25 -13.06
N ILE A 297 -13.67 7.45 -13.52
CA ILE A 297 -14.01 7.32 -14.94
C ILE A 297 -14.29 8.70 -15.55
N LEU A 298 -15.22 9.47 -14.96
CA LEU A 298 -15.62 10.79 -15.45
C LEU A 298 -14.47 11.80 -15.45
N LEU A 299 -13.54 11.72 -14.50
CA LEU A 299 -12.39 12.62 -14.43
C LEU A 299 -11.32 12.34 -15.50
N ASN A 300 -11.30 11.12 -16.06
CA ASN A 300 -10.30 10.67 -17.04
C ASN A 300 -10.91 10.40 -18.43
N LEU A 301 -12.22 10.64 -18.60
CA LEU A 301 -12.94 10.41 -19.85
C LEU A 301 -12.65 11.51 -20.87
N ASP A 302 -11.58 11.33 -21.62
CA ASP A 302 -11.17 12.23 -22.70
C ASP A 302 -11.64 11.75 -24.08
N GLU A 303 -11.70 10.43 -24.27
CA GLU A 303 -12.16 9.74 -25.48
C GLU A 303 -13.48 8.99 -25.20
N ASN A 304 -14.22 8.61 -26.25
CA ASN A 304 -15.50 7.88 -26.13
C ASN A 304 -16.55 8.57 -25.24
N VAL A 305 -16.55 9.91 -25.20
CA VAL A 305 -17.47 10.71 -24.35
C VAL A 305 -18.96 10.49 -24.62
N GLY A 306 -19.32 9.82 -25.73
CA GLY A 306 -20.69 9.43 -26.05
C GLY A 306 -21.32 8.47 -25.03
N ILE A 307 -20.51 7.75 -24.24
CA ILE A 307 -20.99 6.79 -23.23
C ILE A 307 -21.53 7.45 -21.95
N ILE A 308 -21.34 8.76 -21.77
CA ILE A 308 -21.67 9.45 -20.51
C ILE A 308 -23.11 9.17 -20.03
N PRO A 309 -24.15 9.21 -20.89
CA PRO A 309 -25.51 8.86 -20.48
C PRO A 309 -25.61 7.43 -19.93
N ASP A 310 -24.92 6.47 -20.55
CA ASP A 310 -24.95 5.06 -20.17
C ASP A 310 -24.26 4.79 -18.82
N LEU A 311 -23.39 5.70 -18.37
CA LEU A 311 -22.75 5.62 -17.05
C LEU A 311 -23.70 5.97 -15.89
N PHE A 312 -24.87 6.53 -16.18
CA PHE A 312 -25.95 6.77 -15.20
C PHE A 312 -27.04 5.70 -15.36
N SER A 313 -26.61 4.45 -15.32
CA SER A 313 -27.44 3.24 -15.42
C SER A 313 -28.57 3.18 -14.37
N ASP A 314 -29.62 2.42 -14.68
CA ASP A 314 -30.89 2.42 -13.94
C ASP A 314 -30.74 2.20 -12.42
N ASN A 315 -29.98 1.18 -11.98
CA ASN A 315 -29.86 0.90 -10.55
C ASN A 315 -29.02 1.98 -9.85
N PHE A 316 -27.88 2.35 -10.44
CA PHE A 316 -27.03 3.42 -9.92
C PHE A 316 -27.80 4.72 -9.78
N PHE A 317 -28.49 5.18 -10.83
CA PHE A 317 -29.22 6.44 -10.82
C PHE A 317 -30.36 6.42 -9.80
N LYS A 318 -31.10 5.31 -9.70
CA LYS A 318 -32.12 5.12 -8.67
C LYS A 318 -31.55 5.29 -7.27
N LEU A 319 -30.49 4.55 -6.91
CA LEU A 319 -29.89 4.65 -5.57
C LEU A 319 -29.30 6.05 -5.33
N PHE A 320 -28.66 6.64 -6.34
CA PHE A 320 -28.13 8.00 -6.28
C PHE A 320 -29.23 9.01 -5.90
N MET A 321 -30.38 8.93 -6.56
CA MET A 321 -31.54 9.79 -6.29
C MET A 321 -32.21 9.50 -4.94
N ASP A 322 -32.21 8.25 -4.49
CA ASP A 322 -32.76 7.89 -3.17
C ASP A 322 -31.96 8.55 -2.03
N TRP A 323 -30.62 8.63 -2.15
CA TRP A 323 -29.80 9.43 -1.22
C TRP A 323 -30.10 10.92 -1.29
N PHE A 324 -30.24 11.46 -2.51
CA PHE A 324 -30.55 12.89 -2.70
C PHE A 324 -31.90 13.28 -2.08
N LYS A 325 -32.90 12.41 -2.18
CA LYS A 325 -34.24 12.62 -1.62
C LYS A 325 -34.32 12.27 -0.12
N GLY A 326 -33.25 11.77 0.49
CA GLY A 326 -33.26 11.29 1.88
C GLY A 326 -34.15 10.05 2.10
N LEU A 327 -34.39 9.25 1.05
CA LEU A 327 -35.32 8.12 1.02
C LEU A 327 -34.72 6.79 1.47
N GLN A 328 -33.57 6.80 2.16
CA GLN A 328 -32.88 5.59 2.61
C GLN A 328 -33.81 4.63 3.35
N THR A 329 -34.19 3.56 2.67
CA THR A 329 -35.12 2.54 3.13
C THR A 329 -34.32 1.29 3.47
N ALA A 330 -33.72 1.32 4.68
CA ALA A 330 -33.37 0.15 5.50
C ALA A 330 -32.74 0.53 6.86
N SER A 331 -32.17 1.73 7.03
CA SER A 331 -31.42 2.09 8.25
C SER A 331 -32.20 2.90 9.30
N LYS A 332 -33.53 3.03 9.21
CA LYS A 332 -34.35 3.71 10.25
C LYS A 332 -34.27 3.06 11.66
N ILE A 333 -33.35 2.12 11.89
CA ILE A 333 -33.11 1.43 13.16
C ILE A 333 -31.64 1.53 13.63
N ARG A 334 -30.72 2.23 12.93
CA ARG A 334 -29.35 2.47 13.44
C ARG A 334 -29.22 3.84 14.11
N ASN A 335 -28.33 3.91 15.09
CA ASN A 335 -28.12 5.07 15.95
C ASN A 335 -27.98 6.37 15.14
N LYS A 336 -28.78 7.39 15.51
CA LYS A 336 -28.87 8.69 14.82
C LYS A 336 -27.51 9.37 14.54
N ARG A 337 -26.49 9.13 15.37
CA ARG A 337 -25.13 9.68 15.19
C ARG A 337 -24.32 9.01 14.07
N THR A 338 -24.43 7.69 13.87
CA THR A 338 -23.71 7.00 12.78
C THR A 338 -24.30 7.32 11.42
N ASP A 339 -25.61 7.54 11.38
CA ASP A 339 -26.34 7.85 10.15
C ASP A 339 -26.06 9.29 9.64
N GLU A 340 -25.77 10.24 10.53
CA GLU A 340 -25.39 11.61 10.14
C GLU A 340 -24.03 11.66 9.43
N ASP A 341 -23.05 10.89 9.88
CA ASP A 341 -21.73 10.85 9.26
C ASP A 341 -21.75 10.09 7.93
N ASP A 342 -22.54 9.02 7.84
CA ASP A 342 -22.74 8.28 6.59
C ASP A 342 -23.43 9.13 5.51
N ASN A 343 -24.45 9.90 5.88
CA ASN A 343 -25.09 10.86 4.99
C ASN A 343 -24.12 11.92 4.48
N LYS A 344 -23.30 12.50 5.38
CA LYS A 344 -22.28 13.49 4.97
C LYS A 344 -21.27 12.89 4.00
N ILE A 345 -20.80 11.67 4.25
CA ILE A 345 -19.84 10.98 3.38
C ILE A 345 -20.48 10.72 2.00
N MET A 346 -21.69 10.18 1.96
CA MET A 346 -22.39 9.90 0.70
C MET A 346 -22.66 11.18 -0.10
N ILE A 347 -23.21 12.22 0.53
CA ILE A 347 -23.46 13.51 -0.13
C ILE A 347 -22.15 14.10 -0.67
N THR A 348 -21.05 14.01 0.10
CA THR A 348 -19.73 14.50 -0.35
C THR A 348 -19.26 13.75 -1.60
N LYS A 349 -19.43 12.42 -1.64
CA LYS A 349 -19.04 11.59 -2.79
C LYS A 349 -19.94 11.79 -4.00
N GLN A 350 -21.25 11.91 -3.81
CA GLN A 350 -22.19 12.26 -4.87
C GLN A 350 -21.90 13.62 -5.48
N ARG A 351 -21.59 14.62 -4.63
CA ARG A 351 -21.18 15.95 -5.08
C ARG A 351 -19.90 15.88 -5.92
N ALA A 352 -18.92 15.07 -5.53
CA ALA A 352 -17.72 14.85 -6.33
C ALA A 352 -18.04 14.27 -7.72
N VAL A 353 -18.91 13.25 -7.80
CA VAL A 353 -19.39 12.69 -9.07
C VAL A 353 -20.08 13.75 -9.93
N LEU A 354 -20.96 14.57 -9.37
CA LEU A 354 -21.63 15.64 -10.12
C LEU A 354 -20.64 16.69 -10.65
N PHE A 355 -19.61 17.03 -9.87
CA PHE A 355 -18.54 17.91 -10.35
C PHE A 355 -17.73 17.26 -11.47
N ALA A 356 -17.40 15.97 -11.34
CA ALA A 356 -16.71 15.22 -12.38
C ALA A 356 -17.55 15.14 -13.66
N LEU A 357 -18.86 14.88 -13.53
CA LEU A 357 -19.81 14.90 -14.65
C LEU A 357 -19.85 16.26 -15.33
N ALA A 358 -20.00 17.34 -14.55
CA ALA A 358 -20.03 18.70 -15.08
C ALA A 358 -18.72 19.05 -15.81
N LYS A 359 -17.58 18.54 -15.35
CA LYS A 359 -16.29 18.68 -16.04
C LYS A 359 -16.28 17.87 -17.35
N ALA A 360 -16.71 16.61 -17.32
CA ALA A 360 -16.77 15.74 -18.49
C ALA A 360 -17.66 16.33 -19.60
N LEU A 361 -18.85 16.85 -19.25
CA LEU A 361 -19.79 17.46 -20.21
C LEU A 361 -19.28 18.77 -20.85
N LYS A 362 -18.29 19.43 -20.22
CA LYS A 362 -17.62 20.62 -20.77
C LYS A 362 -16.52 20.26 -21.75
N ASN A 363 -16.15 18.99 -21.89
CA ASN A 363 -15.20 18.57 -22.91
C ASN A 363 -15.74 18.94 -24.31
N THR A 364 -14.88 19.52 -25.14
CA THR A 364 -15.17 19.97 -26.50
C THR A 364 -15.61 18.83 -27.42
N ALA A 365 -15.19 17.60 -27.12
CA ALA A 365 -15.60 16.40 -27.85
C ALA A 365 -17.06 15.97 -27.57
N VAL A 366 -17.69 16.50 -26.52
CA VAL A 366 -19.07 16.15 -26.17
C VAL A 366 -20.03 16.88 -27.10
N GLU A 367 -20.86 16.13 -27.81
CA GLU A 367 -21.89 16.67 -28.69
C GLU A 367 -23.14 17.13 -27.90
N SER A 368 -23.92 18.04 -28.48
CA SER A 368 -25.18 18.52 -27.86
C SER A 368 -26.16 17.38 -27.58
N LYS A 369 -26.24 16.37 -28.46
CA LYS A 369 -27.11 15.19 -28.25
C LYS A 369 -26.76 14.43 -26.98
N THR A 370 -25.46 14.28 -26.69
CA THR A 370 -24.96 13.59 -25.49
C THR A 370 -25.27 14.39 -24.24
N ARG A 371 -25.11 15.73 -24.29
CA ARG A 371 -25.50 16.61 -23.17
C ARG A 371 -27.00 16.48 -22.86
N VAL A 372 -27.84 16.53 -23.89
CA VAL A 372 -29.30 16.42 -23.74
C VAL A 372 -29.69 15.04 -23.21
N ALA A 373 -29.05 13.96 -23.68
CA ALA A 373 -29.34 12.61 -23.18
C ALA A 373 -28.89 12.39 -21.72
N THR A 374 -27.92 13.17 -21.23
CA THR A 374 -27.39 13.07 -19.86
C THR A 374 -28.24 13.86 -18.84
N LEU A 375 -28.89 14.94 -19.29
CA LEU A 375 -29.72 15.83 -18.46
C LEU A 375 -31.15 15.30 -18.38
#